data_AF-A0A6F8ZM16-F1
#
_entry.id   AF-A0A6F8ZM16-F1
#
_cell.length_a   1.000
_cell.length_b   1.000
_cell.length_c   1.000
_cell.angle_alpha   90.00
_cell.angle_beta   90.00
_cell.angle_gamma   90.00
#
_symmetry.space_group_name_H-M   'P 1'
#
loop_
_entity.id
_entity.type
_entity.pdbx_description
1 polymer ?
#
loop_
_entity_poly.entity_id
_entity_poly.type
_entity_poly.pdbx_seq_one_letter_code
_entity_poly.pdbx_strand_id
1 'polypeptide(L)'
;MKMDEISMSSLDNSKLEGVAQDILSDLVEDACLGLCFEVHRAVKQGYFFLEDTDQESMRDFEIVDQPGVDVFGQVYNQWKNKECVCPNCSRSIAASRFAPHLEKCLGMGRNSSRIANRSEEEKIR
;
A
#
# COMPACT_ATOMS: atom_id res chain seq x y z
N MET A 1 -37.33 20.49 12.28
CA MET A 1 -37.02 21.85 11.80
C MET A 1 -38.04 22.17 10.72
N LYS A 2 -38.88 23.18 10.92
CA LYS A 2 -39.81 23.64 9.89
C LYS A 2 -39.00 24.52 8.94
N MET A 3 -38.86 24.09 7.69
CA MET A 3 -38.42 24.98 6.62
C MET A 3 -39.65 25.80 6.24
N ASP A 4 -39.66 27.07 6.61
CA ASP A 4 -40.71 27.99 6.18
C ASP A 4 -40.55 28.20 4.67
N GLU A 5 -41.56 27.79 3.90
CA GLU A 5 -41.60 28.04 2.45
C GLU A 5 -41.71 29.54 2.20
N ILE A 6 -40.59 30.16 1.87
CA ILE A 6 -40.55 31.53 1.35
C ILE A 6 -41.17 31.53 -0.05
N SER A 7 -42.36 32.10 -0.18
CA SER A 7 -43.01 32.33 -1.46
C SER A 7 -42.21 33.37 -2.26
N MET A 8 -41.50 32.92 -3.29
CA MET A 8 -40.58 33.74 -4.10
C MET A 8 -41.23 34.92 -4.83
N SER A 9 -42.56 34.93 -4.95
CA SER A 9 -43.31 35.95 -5.71
C SER A 9 -43.45 37.31 -5.00
N SER A 10 -42.93 37.45 -3.77
CA SER A 10 -43.11 38.65 -2.93
C SER A 10 -41.80 39.36 -2.56
N LEU A 11 -40.65 38.93 -3.10
CA LEU A 11 -39.33 39.49 -2.77
C LEU A 11 -38.96 40.62 -3.74
N ASP A 12 -38.52 41.74 -3.19
CA ASP A 12 -37.89 42.84 -3.92
C ASP A 12 -36.47 42.45 -4.37
N ASN A 13 -36.01 43.03 -5.50
CA ASN A 13 -34.74 42.66 -6.15
C ASN A 13 -33.52 42.65 -5.20
N SER A 14 -33.50 43.52 -4.19
CA SER A 14 -32.44 43.55 -3.17
C SER A 14 -32.40 42.29 -2.31
N LYS A 15 -33.57 41.73 -1.96
CA LYS A 15 -33.66 40.47 -1.21
C LYS A 15 -33.32 39.28 -2.10
N LEU A 16 -33.69 39.33 -3.38
CA LEU A 16 -33.33 38.29 -4.34
C LEU A 16 -31.81 38.24 -4.56
N GLU A 17 -31.16 39.41 -4.65
CA GLU A 17 -29.70 39.53 -4.69
C GLU A 17 -29.06 38.99 -3.40
N GLY A 18 -29.61 39.32 -2.23
CA GLY A 18 -29.13 38.79 -0.95
C GLY A 18 -29.15 37.26 -0.90
N VAL A 19 -30.27 36.65 -1.30
CA VAL A 19 -30.39 35.18 -1.38
C VAL A 19 -29.42 34.59 -2.40
N ALA A 20 -29.20 35.25 -3.54
CA ALA A 20 -28.24 34.79 -4.54
C ALA A 20 -26.79 34.84 -4.01
N GLN A 21 -26.43 35.88 -3.25
CA GLN A 21 -25.13 36.00 -2.60
C GLN A 21 -24.93 34.93 -1.51
N ASP A 22 -25.96 34.65 -0.72
CA ASP A 22 -25.90 33.60 0.31
C ASP A 22 -25.64 32.23 -0.32
N ILE A 23 -26.40 31.89 -1.37
CA ILE A 23 -26.22 30.64 -2.13
C ILE A 23 -24.81 30.57 -2.75
N LEU A 24 -24.33 31.69 -3.30
CA LEU A 24 -22.99 31.74 -3.87
C LEU A 24 -21.92 31.51 -2.80
N SER A 25 -22.06 32.12 -1.62
CA SER A 25 -21.14 31.94 -0.51
C SER A 25 -21.08 30.48 -0.09
N ASP A 26 -22.24 29.83 0.10
CA ASP A 26 -22.33 28.42 0.48
C ASP A 26 -21.62 27.52 -0.54
N LEU A 27 -21.85 27.75 -1.84
CA LEU A 27 -21.21 26.98 -2.91
C LEU A 27 -19.69 27.17 -2.93
N VAL A 28 -19.21 28.39 -2.71
CA VAL A 28 -17.77 28.70 -2.65
C VAL A 28 -17.13 28.05 -1.43
N GLU A 29 -17.77 28.12 -0.27
CA GLU A 29 -17.30 27.50 0.98
C GLU A 29 -17.21 25.97 0.83
N ASP A 30 -18.23 25.32 0.28
CA ASP A 30 -18.24 23.88 0.03
C ASP A 30 -17.14 23.47 -0.96
N ALA A 31 -16.94 24.22 -2.04
CA ALA A 31 -15.88 23.97 -3.00
C ALA A 31 -14.48 24.13 -2.37
N CYS A 32 -14.29 25.17 -1.54
CA CYS A 32 -13.03 25.40 -0.84
C CYS A 32 -12.74 24.29 0.18
N LEU A 33 -13.76 23.86 0.92
CA LEU A 33 -13.63 22.79 1.90
C LEU A 33 -13.32 21.45 1.21
N GLY A 34 -13.96 21.17 0.06
CA GLY A 34 -13.66 20.02 -0.79
C GLY A 34 -12.19 19.97 -1.18
N LEU A 35 -11.66 21.09 -1.70
CA LEU A 35 -10.24 21.21 -2.04
C LEU A 35 -9.32 21.00 -0.82
N CYS A 36 -9.66 21.59 0.33
CA CYS A 36 -8.90 21.41 1.57
C CYS A 36 -8.82 19.94 1.98
N PHE A 37 -9.92 19.18 1.85
CA PHE A 37 -9.96 17.77 2.18
C PHE A 37 -9.16 16.91 1.20
N GLU A 38 -9.19 17.22 -0.09
CA GLU A 38 -8.37 16.53 -1.10
C GLU A 38 -6.88 16.71 -0.81
N VAL A 39 -6.44 17.95 -0.58
CA VAL A 39 -5.05 18.27 -0.22
C VAL A 39 -4.66 17.59 1.09
N HIS A 40 -5.49 17.70 2.14
CA HIS A 40 -5.22 17.06 3.43
C HIS A 40 -5.11 15.54 3.30
N ARG A 41 -6.01 14.91 2.52
CA ARG A 41 -5.97 13.48 2.23
C ARG A 41 -4.67 13.10 1.53
N ALA A 42 -4.28 13.84 0.49
CA ALA A 42 -3.06 13.61 -0.26
C ALA A 42 -1.81 13.69 0.63
N VAL A 43 -1.76 14.67 1.53
CA VAL A 43 -0.66 14.82 2.51
C VAL A 43 -0.66 13.65 3.50
N LYS A 44 -1.82 13.29 4.06
CA LYS A 44 -1.92 12.19 5.04
C LYS A 44 -1.64 10.81 4.45
N GLN A 45 -1.99 10.60 3.19
CA GLN A 45 -1.72 9.36 2.45
C GLN A 45 -0.31 9.36 1.82
N GLY A 46 0.42 10.48 1.90
CA GLY A 46 1.83 10.57 1.49
C GLY A 46 2.03 10.72 -0.01
N TYR A 47 1.00 11.07 -0.78
CA TYR A 47 1.11 11.23 -2.23
C TYR A 47 1.04 12.67 -2.75
N PHE A 48 0.93 13.66 -1.86
CA PHE A 48 0.79 15.07 -2.24
C PHE A 48 1.93 15.60 -3.14
N PHE A 49 3.15 15.12 -2.94
CA PHE A 49 4.32 15.53 -3.72
C PHE A 49 4.70 14.54 -4.84
N LEU A 50 3.86 13.54 -5.15
CA LEU A 50 4.19 12.59 -6.23
C LEU A 50 4.10 13.21 -7.63
N GLU A 51 3.38 14.33 -7.79
CA GLU A 51 3.34 15.06 -9.06
C GLU A 51 4.60 15.90 -9.29
N ASP A 52 5.37 16.23 -8.24
CA ASP A 52 6.63 16.97 -8.32
C ASP A 52 7.84 16.08 -8.66
N THR A 53 7.62 14.77 -8.86
CA THR A 53 8.70 13.88 -9.30
C THR A 53 9.14 14.30 -10.69
N ASP A 54 10.40 14.72 -10.85
CA ASP A 54 10.91 15.16 -12.14
C ASP A 54 10.77 14.05 -13.20
N GLN A 55 10.61 14.47 -14.45
CA GLN A 55 10.35 13.56 -15.56
C GLN A 55 11.48 12.54 -15.76
N GLU A 56 12.68 12.81 -15.23
CA GLU A 56 13.81 11.91 -15.23
C GLU A 56 13.66 10.82 -14.14
N SER A 57 13.31 11.19 -12.92
CA SER A 57 12.96 10.28 -11.82
C SER A 57 11.74 9.38 -12.12
N MET A 58 10.78 9.84 -12.93
CA MET A 58 9.64 9.00 -13.34
C MET A 58 10.04 7.87 -14.32
N ARG A 59 11.13 8.02 -15.07
CA ARG A 59 11.62 6.97 -15.99
C ARG A 59 12.15 5.75 -15.24
N ASP A 60 12.68 5.94 -14.04
CA ASP A 60 13.17 4.84 -13.20
C ASP A 60 12.04 3.89 -12.75
N PHE A 61 10.78 4.33 -12.83
CA PHE A 61 9.58 3.56 -12.50
C PHE A 61 8.74 3.20 -13.73
N GLU A 62 9.21 3.50 -14.94
CA GLU A 62 8.52 3.13 -16.17
C GLU A 62 8.51 1.61 -16.32
N ILE A 63 7.33 1.05 -16.56
CA ILE A 63 7.15 -0.40 -16.70
C ILE A 63 7.77 -0.85 -18.03
N VAL A 64 8.78 -1.71 -17.96
CA VAL A 64 9.43 -2.29 -19.12
C VAL A 64 8.71 -3.57 -19.55
N ASP A 65 8.09 -3.56 -20.73
CA ASP A 65 7.47 -4.75 -21.36
C ASP A 65 8.37 -5.33 -22.44
N GLN A 66 9.42 -6.04 -22.01
CA GLN A 66 10.37 -6.71 -22.92
C GLN A 66 10.60 -8.17 -22.48
N PRO A 67 10.61 -9.14 -23.41
CA PRO A 67 10.88 -10.53 -23.07
C PRO A 67 12.29 -10.71 -22.48
N GLY A 68 12.40 -11.46 -21.39
CA GLY A 68 13.69 -11.83 -20.77
C GLY A 68 14.23 -10.84 -19.73
N VAL A 69 13.50 -9.76 -19.46
CA VAL A 69 13.72 -8.85 -18.34
C VAL A 69 12.46 -8.76 -17.47
N ASP A 70 12.61 -8.30 -16.23
CA ASP A 70 11.46 -7.99 -15.37
C ASP A 70 10.84 -6.62 -15.72
N VAL A 71 9.80 -6.25 -14.97
CA VAL A 71 9.06 -4.98 -15.15
C VAL A 71 9.93 -3.73 -14.93
N PHE A 72 11.12 -3.87 -14.35
CA PHE A 72 12.10 -2.80 -14.15
C PHE A 72 13.26 -2.89 -15.16
N GLY A 73 13.16 -3.73 -16.19
CA GLY A 73 14.20 -3.92 -17.19
C GLY A 73 15.42 -4.72 -16.70
N GLN A 74 15.35 -5.37 -15.53
CA GLN A 74 16.48 -6.12 -14.96
C GLN A 74 16.52 -7.57 -15.47
N VAL A 75 17.73 -8.07 -15.73
CA VAL A 75 17.95 -9.45 -16.17
C VAL A 75 17.99 -10.40 -14.97
N TYR A 76 17.19 -11.47 -15.02
CA TYR A 76 17.02 -12.45 -13.93
C TYR A 76 18.33 -13.06 -13.37
N ASN A 77 19.39 -13.13 -14.18
CA ASN A 77 20.63 -13.82 -13.81
C ASN A 77 21.40 -13.20 -12.62
N GLN A 78 21.05 -11.99 -12.17
CA GLN A 78 21.71 -11.34 -11.02
C GLN A 78 21.24 -11.88 -9.65
N TRP A 79 20.14 -12.65 -9.58
CA TRP A 79 19.51 -13.02 -8.30
C TRP A 79 20.07 -14.30 -7.63
N LYS A 80 20.99 -15.02 -8.30
CA LYS A 80 21.39 -16.38 -7.88
C LYS A 80 22.15 -16.45 -6.55
N ASN A 81 22.71 -15.33 -6.08
CA ASN A 81 23.58 -15.27 -4.90
C ASN A 81 23.05 -14.36 -3.77
N LYS A 82 21.74 -14.14 -3.66
CA LYS A 82 21.22 -13.40 -2.51
C LYS A 82 21.38 -14.24 -1.25
N GLU A 83 22.05 -13.68 -0.24
CA GLU A 83 22.11 -14.25 1.10
C GLU A 83 20.96 -13.70 1.96
N CYS A 84 20.48 -14.51 2.90
CA CYS A 84 19.43 -14.16 3.83
C CYS A 84 19.78 -14.72 5.22
N VAL A 85 19.35 -14.01 6.26
CA VAL A 85 19.64 -14.39 7.65
C VAL A 85 18.45 -15.16 8.21
N CYS A 86 18.69 -16.36 8.75
CA CYS A 86 17.63 -17.12 9.40
C CYS A 86 17.20 -16.43 10.70
N PRO A 87 15.90 -16.13 10.91
CA PRO A 87 15.44 -15.47 12.12
C PRO A 87 15.51 -16.35 13.38
N ASN A 88 15.64 -17.68 13.22
CA ASN A 88 15.68 -18.61 14.35
C ASN A 88 17.11 -18.88 14.87
N CYS A 89 18.09 -19.04 13.97
CA CYS A 89 19.48 -19.34 14.35
C CYS A 89 20.50 -18.26 13.96
N SER A 90 20.03 -17.16 13.37
CA SER A 90 20.83 -16.00 12.94
C SER A 90 21.97 -16.31 11.96
N ARG A 91 21.95 -17.49 11.32
CA ARG A 91 22.96 -17.88 10.33
C ARG A 91 22.67 -17.23 8.98
N SER A 92 23.71 -16.71 8.30
CA SER A 92 23.62 -16.34 6.88
C SER A 92 23.52 -17.59 6.01
N ILE A 93 22.51 -17.64 5.15
CA ILE A 93 22.17 -18.76 4.28
C ILE A 93 21.90 -18.20 2.89
N ALA A 94 22.41 -18.83 1.84
CA ALA A 94 22.00 -18.51 0.47
C ALA A 94 20.47 -18.71 0.32
N ALA A 95 19.78 -17.73 -0.27
CA ALA A 95 18.32 -17.75 -0.44
C ALA A 95 17.83 -19.04 -1.12
N SER A 96 18.58 -19.54 -2.10
CA SER A 96 18.32 -20.82 -2.79
C SER A 96 18.31 -22.05 -1.87
N ARG A 97 18.96 -21.98 -0.70
CA ARG A 97 19.06 -23.06 0.29
C ARG A 97 18.28 -22.78 1.58
N PHE A 98 17.50 -21.70 1.62
CA PHE A 98 16.79 -21.31 2.83
C PHE A 98 15.71 -22.32 3.24
N ALA A 99 14.95 -22.87 2.27
CA ALA A 99 13.93 -23.88 2.55
C ALA A 99 14.51 -25.17 3.18
N PRO A 100 15.55 -25.83 2.61
CA PRO A 100 16.21 -26.98 3.26
C PRO A 100 16.82 -26.65 4.64
N HIS A 101 17.20 -25.39 4.87
CA HIS A 101 17.66 -24.94 6.18
C HIS A 101 16.52 -24.92 7.19
N LEU A 102 15.37 -24.32 6.87
CA LEU A 102 14.21 -24.23 7.76
C LEU A 102 13.69 -25.60 8.18
N GLU A 103 13.67 -26.58 7.28
CA GLU A 103 13.29 -27.98 7.61
C GLU A 103 14.12 -28.56 8.76
N LYS A 104 15.42 -28.26 8.80
CA LYS A 104 16.33 -28.72 9.86
C LYS A 104 16.28 -27.80 11.08
N CYS A 105 16.28 -26.49 10.85
CA CYS A 105 16.40 -25.47 11.88
C CYS A 105 15.14 -25.39 12.76
N LEU A 106 13.97 -25.64 12.19
CA LEU A 106 12.69 -25.68 12.92
C LEU A 106 12.31 -27.10 13.34
N GLY A 107 13.11 -28.11 12.99
CA GLY A 107 12.80 -29.51 13.29
C GLY A 107 11.55 -30.05 12.60
N MET A 108 11.00 -29.34 11.61
CA MET A 108 9.78 -29.70 10.87
C MET A 108 10.06 -30.63 9.67
N GLY A 109 11.32 -30.98 9.42
CA GLY A 109 11.71 -31.87 8.33
C GLY A 109 11.43 -33.34 8.62
N ARG A 110 11.54 -34.16 7.57
CA ARG A 110 11.29 -35.63 7.54
C ARG A 110 12.06 -36.49 8.57
N ASN A 111 12.93 -35.91 9.39
CA ASN A 111 13.61 -36.60 10.48
C ASN A 111 12.82 -36.58 11.80
N SER A 112 11.88 -35.65 12.02
CA SER A 112 11.10 -35.60 13.26
C SER A 112 10.20 -36.84 13.44
N SER A 113 9.55 -37.29 12.36
CA SER A 113 8.77 -38.53 12.34
C SER A 113 9.64 -39.77 12.60
N ARG A 114 10.87 -39.81 12.05
CA ARG A 114 11.81 -40.91 12.31
C ARG A 114 12.29 -40.96 13.75
N ILE A 115 12.50 -39.80 14.39
CA ILE A 115 12.92 -39.70 15.79
C ILE A 115 11.77 -40.11 16.72
N ALA A 116 10.53 -39.67 16.44
CA ALA A 116 9.34 -40.09 17.19
C ALA A 116 9.20 -41.62 17.17
N ASN A 117 9.28 -42.23 15.99
CA ASN A 117 9.13 -43.69 15.85
C ASN A 117 10.24 -44.48 16.57
N ARG A 118 11.52 -44.04 16.52
CA ARG A 118 12.59 -44.69 17.30
C ARG A 118 12.38 -44.57 18.81
N SER A 119 11.87 -43.42 19.28
CA SER A 119 11.60 -43.22 20.71
C SER A 119 10.40 -44.02 21.23
N GLU A 120 9.43 -44.33 20.35
CA GLU A 120 8.35 -45.26 20.67
C GLU A 120 8.85 -46.71 20.71
N GLU A 121 9.70 -47.12 19.75
CA GLU A 121 10.30 -48.46 19.72
C GLU A 121 11.21 -48.74 20.94
N GLU A 122 11.99 -47.76 21.41
CA GLU A 122 12.82 -47.89 22.63
C GLU A 122 11.99 -47.97 23.92
N LYS A 123 10.72 -47.55 23.91
CA LYS A 123 9.81 -47.63 25.07
C LYS A 123 9.08 -48.97 25.18
N ILE A 124 9.04 -49.75 24.10
CA ILE A 124 8.36 -51.05 24.03
C ILE A 124 9.31 -52.20 24.41
N ARG A 125 10.61 -51.93 24.59
CA ARG A 125 11.62 -52.89 25.03
C ARG A 125 11.94 -52.74 26.52
#